data_AF-A0A2P7BFR5-F1
#
_entry.id   AF-A0A2P7BFR5-F1
#
_cell.length_a   1.000
_cell.length_b   1.000
_cell.length_c   1.000
_cell.angle_alpha   90.00
_cell.angle_beta   90.00
_cell.angle_gamma   90.00
#
_symmetry.space_group_name_H-M   'P 1'
#
loop_
_entity.id
_entity.type
_entity.pdbx_description
1 polymer ?
#
loop_
_entity_poly.entity_id
_entity_poly.type
_entity_poly.pdbx_seq_one_letter_code
_entity_poly.pdbx_strand_id
1 'polypeptide(L)' 'MNTQFKRKIAFALSMGVVTTGIISFVLLALNLGFAEGFALTWLRSWSIGYVIVIPAILLVGPRLQASLDRLID' A
#
# COMPACT_ATOMS: atom_id res chain seq x y z
N MET A 1 11.63 -1.88 -25.97
CA MET A 1 11.47 -1.81 -24.50
C MET A 1 12.11 -3.03 -23.86
N ASN A 2 13.13 -2.82 -23.02
CA ASN A 2 14.03 -3.85 -22.50
C ASN A 2 13.27 -4.83 -21.57
N THR A 3 13.30 -6.14 -21.84
CA THR A 3 12.56 -7.19 -21.09
C THR A 3 12.83 -7.16 -19.59
N GLN A 4 14.03 -6.74 -19.19
CA GLN A 4 14.42 -6.49 -17.80
C GLN A 4 13.55 -5.44 -17.09
N PHE A 5 13.21 -4.35 -17.78
CA PHE A 5 12.39 -3.28 -17.22
C PHE A 5 10.94 -3.75 -16.99
N LYS A 6 10.39 -4.54 -17.93
CA LYS A 6 9.06 -5.16 -17.77
C LYS A 6 9.01 -6.11 -16.57
N ARG A 7 10.05 -6.95 -16.37
CA ARG A 7 10.14 -7.83 -15.19
C ARG A 7 10.23 -7.05 -13.88
N LYS A 8 11.02 -5.97 -13.83
CA LYS A 8 11.14 -5.12 -12.63
C LYS A 8 9.80 -4.46 -12.27
N ILE A 9 9.09 -3.91 -13.26
CA ILE A 9 7.77 -3.32 -13.04
C ILE A 9 6.77 -4.38 -12.59
N ALA A 10 6.69 -5.52 -13.28
CA ALA A 10 5.78 -6.60 -12.90
C ALA A 10 6.07 -7.10 -11.47
N PHE A 11 7.33 -7.30 -11.11
CA PHE A 11 7.73 -7.70 -9.77
C PHE A 11 7.35 -6.64 -8.73
N ALA A 12 7.64 -5.37 -8.97
CA ALA A 12 7.30 -4.28 -8.05
C ALA A 12 5.78 -4.15 -7.85
N LEU A 13 4.99 -4.27 -8.93
CA LEU A 13 3.53 -4.26 -8.85
C LEU A 13 3.00 -5.48 -8.08
N SER A 14 3.49 -6.68 -8.39
CA SER A 14 3.10 -7.91 -7.67
C SER A 14 3.45 -7.82 -6.18
N MET A 15 4.64 -7.34 -5.85
CA MET A 15 5.06 -7.14 -4.45
C MET A 15 4.16 -6.12 -3.75
N GLY A 16 3.85 -4.99 -4.38
CA GLY A 16 2.94 -3.98 -3.82
C GLY A 16 1.56 -4.54 -3.51
N VAL A 17 0.98 -5.33 -4.43
CA VAL A 17 -0.31 -5.99 -4.22
C VAL A 17 -0.25 -7.00 -3.08
N VAL A 18 0.79 -7.85 -3.06
CA VAL A 18 0.94 -8.89 -2.02
C VAL A 18 1.15 -8.25 -0.64
N THR A 19 2.07 -7.31 -0.51
CA THR A 19 2.40 -6.70 0.78
C THR A 19 1.24 -5.88 1.33
N THR A 20 0.57 -5.06 0.51
CA THR A 20 -0.59 -4.27 0.97
C THR A 20 -1.81 -5.14 1.23
N GLY A 21 -2.01 -6.20 0.44
CA GLY A 21 -3.06 -7.19 0.68
C GLY A 21 -2.86 -7.89 2.03
N ILE A 22 -1.65 -8.37 2.31
CA ILE A 22 -1.34 -9.05 3.58
C ILE A 22 -1.49 -8.10 4.77
N ILE A 23 -0.90 -6.90 4.72
CA ILE A 23 -0.96 -5.94 5.85
C ILE A 23 -2.40 -5.55 6.14
N SER A 24 -3.18 -5.21 5.10
CA SER A 24 -4.59 -4.83 5.27
C SER A 24 -5.44 -5.99 5.79
N PHE A 25 -5.19 -7.22 5.32
CA PHE A 25 -5.89 -8.42 5.76
C PHE A 25 -5.62 -8.68 7.24
N VAL A 26 -4.36 -8.65 7.66
CA VAL A 26 -3.96 -8.85 9.07
C VAL A 26 -4.56 -7.77 9.96
N LEU A 27 -4.47 -6.49 9.57
CA LEU A 27 -5.04 -5.40 10.35
C LEU A 27 -6.55 -5.55 10.52
N LEU A 28 -7.29 -5.84 9.46
CA LEU A 28 -8.74 -6.03 9.58
C LEU A 28 -9.08 -7.29 10.36
N ALA A 29 -8.36 -8.40 10.17
CA ALA A 29 -8.59 -9.64 10.89
C ALA A 29 -8.40 -9.45 12.40
N LEU A 30 -7.39 -8.66 12.81
CA LEU A 30 -7.13 -8.34 14.21
C LEU A 30 -8.16 -7.36 14.80
N ASN A 31 -8.64 -6.38 14.02
CA ASN A 31 -9.54 -5.34 14.53
C ASN A 31 -11.01 -5.75 14.51
N LEU A 32 -11.46 -6.45 13.48
CA LEU A 32 -12.86 -6.80 13.24
C LEU A 32 -13.17 -8.28 13.51
N GLY A 33 -12.13 -9.13 13.61
CA GLY A 33 -12.30 -10.58 13.63
C GLY A 33 -12.79 -11.14 12.29
N PHE A 34 -13.01 -12.45 12.23
CA PHE A 34 -13.54 -13.13 11.04
C PHE A 34 -15.07 -13.25 11.09
N ALA A 35 -15.76 -12.10 11.05
CA ALA A 35 -17.22 -12.08 10.95
C ALA A 35 -17.71 -12.43 9.52
N GLU A 36 -18.99 -12.78 9.37
CA GLU A 36 -19.59 -13.02 8.06
C GLU A 36 -19.43 -11.81 7.13
N GLY A 37 -18.93 -12.03 5.91
CA GLY A 37 -18.63 -10.95 4.97
C GLY A 37 -17.28 -10.25 5.17
N PHE A 38 -16.40 -10.78 6.04
CA PHE A 38 -15.05 -10.25 6.27
C PHE A 38 -14.26 -10.05 4.97
N ALA A 39 -14.23 -11.05 4.07
CA ALA A 39 -13.47 -10.96 2.82
C ALA A 39 -13.94 -9.82 1.92
N LEU A 40 -15.24 -9.57 1.84
CA LEU A 40 -15.81 -8.48 1.04
C LEU A 40 -15.52 -7.12 1.67
N THR A 41 -15.67 -7.03 2.99
CA THR A 41 -15.33 -5.83 3.76
C THR A 41 -13.85 -5.49 3.66
N TRP A 42 -13.00 -6.52 3.68
CA TRP A 42 -11.56 -6.41 3.49
C TRP A 42 -11.21 -5.90 2.10
N LEU A 43 -11.72 -6.54 1.05
CA LEU A 43 -11.43 -6.12 -0.32
C LEU A 43 -11.87 -4.67 -0.57
N ARG A 44 -13.05 -4.29 -0.06
CA ARG A 44 -13.57 -2.91 -0.16
C ARG A 44 -12.68 -1.92 0.60
N SER A 45 -12.32 -2.22 1.84
CA SER A 45 -11.49 -1.35 2.67
C SER A 45 -10.07 -1.21 2.13
N TRP A 46 -9.47 -2.31 1.67
CA TRP A 46 -8.16 -2.33 1.02
C TRP A 46 -8.17 -1.47 -0.24
N SER A 47 -9.17 -1.63 -1.11
CA SER A 47 -9.28 -0.85 -2.35
C SER A 47 -9.42 0.65 -2.09
N ILE A 48 -10.27 1.03 -1.14
CA ILE A 48 -10.46 2.45 -0.75
C ILE A 48 -9.17 2.99 -0.12
N GLY A 49 -8.54 2.23 0.77
CA GLY A 49 -7.28 2.60 1.40
C GLY A 49 -6.16 2.82 0.39
N TYR A 50 -6.07 1.98 -0.64
CA TYR A 50 -5.06 2.10 -1.70
C TYR A 50 -5.25 3.39 -2.52
N VAL A 51 -6.50 3.74 -2.85
CA VAL A 51 -6.84 4.98 -3.57
C VAL A 51 -6.53 6.24 -2.75
N ILE A 52 -6.63 6.16 -1.42
CA ILE A 52 -6.31 7.29 -0.52
C ILE A 52 -4.81 7.39 -0.25
N VAL A 53 -4.13 6.26 -0.06
CA VAL A 53 -2.69 6.21 0.26
C VAL A 53 -1.83 6.74 -0.88
N ILE A 54 -2.15 6.43 -2.14
CA ILE A 54 -1.35 6.91 -3.29
C ILE A 54 -1.24 8.45 -3.31
N PRO A 55 -2.33 9.24 -3.32
CA PRO A 55 -2.24 10.68 -3.30
C PRO A 55 -1.63 11.20 -2.00
N ALA A 56 -1.86 10.53 -0.86
CA ALA A 56 -1.20 10.89 0.39
C ALA A 56 0.33 10.76 0.29
N ILE A 57 0.86 9.66 -0.26
CA ILE A 57 2.30 9.47 -0.48
C ILE A 57 2.84 10.50 -1.48
N LEU A 58 2.12 10.78 -2.57
CA LEU A 58 2.58 11.75 -3.58
C LEU A 58 2.62 13.19 -3.04
N LEU A 59 1.69 13.56 -2.15
CA LEU A 59 1.62 14.91 -1.59
C LEU A 59 2.48 15.06 -0.32
N VAL A 60 2.48 14.07 0.56
CA VAL A 60 3.17 14.11 1.86
C VAL A 60 4.60 13.62 1.72
N GLY A 61 4.87 12.64 0.86
CA GLY A 61 6.20 12.03 0.68
C GLY A 61 7.30 13.05 0.41
N PRO A 62 7.18 13.94 -0.59
CA PRO A 62 8.19 14.96 -0.86
C PRO A 62 8.37 15.94 0.30
N ARG A 63 7.28 16.29 1.00
CA ARG A 63 7.32 17.21 2.15
C ARG A 63 8.00 16.58 3.36
N LEU A 64 7.73 15.29 3.59
CA LEU A 64 8.32 14.51 4.66
C LEU A 64 9.81 14.31 4.40
N GLN A 65 10.18 13.97 3.15
CA GLN A 65 11.58 13.83 2.75
C GLN A 65 12.34 15.14 2.96
N ALA A 66 11.81 16.27 2.49
CA ALA A 66 12.43 17.58 2.69
C ALA A 66 12.55 17.98 4.17
N SER A 67 11.60 17.56 5.02
CA SER A 67 11.66 17.82 6.46
C SER A 67 12.70 16.95 7.16
N LEU A 68 12.83 15.69 6.75
CA LEU A 68 13.80 14.75 7.30
C LEU A 68 15.22 15.12 6.90
N ASP A 69 15.45 15.49 5.64
CA ASP A 69 16.76 15.93 5.16
C ASP A 69 17.27 17.13 5.98
N ARG A 70 16.38 18.10 6.28
CA ARG A 70 16.70 19.27 7.13
C ARG A 70 16.95 18.96 8.62
N LEU A 71 16.51 17.81 9.11
CA LEU A 71 16.68 17.42 10.53
C LEU A 71 17.96 16.60 10.75
N ILE A 72 18.47 15.99 9.67
CA ILE A 72 19.67 15.14 9.71
C ILE A 72 20.92 15.92 9.30
N ASP A 73 20.76 17.01 8.52
CA ASP A 73 21.77 18.06 8.30
C ASP A 73 21.94 18.98 9.54
#